data_AF-A0A929ZHY8-F1
#
_entry.id   AF-A0A929ZHY8-F1
#
_cell.length_a   1.000
_cell.length_b   1.000
_cell.length_c   1.000
_cell.angle_alpha   90.00
_cell.angle_beta   90.00
_cell.angle_gamma   90.00
#
_symmetry.space_group_name_H-M   'P 1'
#
loop_
_entity.id
_entity.type
_entity.pdbx_description
1 polymer ?
#
loop_
_entity_poly.entity_id
_entity_poly.type
_entity_poly.pdbx_seq_one_letter_code
_entity_poly.pdbx_strand_id
1 'polypeptide(L)'
;MRILSIGFGDKKKVKYEKANNAGITETYQLSTEDDFRPEILEAYVKARALVIETFKVFKLFEEEWLKIKSISFKWHKEMPKVITEAKYVLIITNKYGDECTISTSWLSVIDEAPEKLIPLAEEIELFVRGARAQGKLWEEELENDAVEGETFHINDLVKEGKEND
;
A
#
# COMPACT_ATOMS: atom_id res chain seq x y z
N MET A 1 -14.20 5.26 0.87
CA MET A 1 -13.19 4.26 0.46
C MET A 1 -11.92 4.52 1.25
N ARG A 2 -11.13 3.48 1.50
CA ARG A 2 -9.79 3.54 2.10
C ARG A 2 -8.84 2.69 1.27
N ILE A 3 -7.71 3.25 0.83
CA ILE A 3 -6.71 2.49 0.08
C ILE A 3 -5.85 1.71 1.06
N LEU A 4 -5.85 0.38 0.95
CA LEU A 4 -5.05 -0.50 1.81
C LEU A 4 -3.65 -0.70 1.25
N SER A 5 -3.50 -0.81 -0.07
CA SER A 5 -2.19 -0.89 -0.70
C SER A 5 -2.22 -0.49 -2.17
N ILE A 6 -1.07 -0.04 -2.68
CA ILE A 6 -0.84 0.25 -4.09
C ILE A 6 0.49 -0.34 -4.55
N GLY A 7 0.51 -0.98 -5.73
CA GLY A 7 1.72 -1.40 -6.45
C GLY A 7 1.90 -0.63 -7.76
N PHE A 8 3.11 -0.17 -8.04
CA PHE A 8 3.49 0.67 -9.20
C PHE A 8 4.24 -0.08 -10.31
N GLY A 9 4.20 -1.42 -10.30
CA GLY A 9 4.82 -2.23 -11.37
C GLY A 9 4.04 -2.13 -12.70
N ASP A 10 4.47 -2.92 -13.68
CA ASP A 10 3.86 -2.95 -15.03
C ASP A 10 2.32 -3.08 -14.98
N LYS A 11 1.84 -3.95 -14.08
CA LYS A 11 0.44 -4.01 -13.65
C LYS A 11 0.29 -3.31 -12.31
N LYS A 12 -0.58 -2.29 -12.29
CA LYS A 12 -0.95 -1.52 -11.12
C LYS A 12 -1.93 -2.35 -10.32
N LYS A 13 -1.63 -2.60 -9.05
CA LYS A 13 -2.48 -3.38 -8.14
C LYS A 13 -2.89 -2.50 -6.97
N VAL A 14 -4.19 -2.20 -6.85
CA VAL A 14 -4.76 -1.40 -5.77
C VAL A 14 -5.65 -2.29 -4.92
N LYS A 15 -5.39 -2.37 -3.60
CA LYS A 15 -6.33 -2.97 -2.64
C LYS A 15 -7.02 -1.85 -1.87
N TYR A 16 -8.33 -1.93 -1.71
CA TYR A 16 -9.10 -0.87 -1.04
C TYR A 16 -10.35 -1.41 -0.34
N GLU A 17 -10.79 -0.69 0.68
CA GLU A 17 -12.05 -0.94 1.39
C GLU A 17 -13.12 0.07 0.97
N LYS A 18 -14.34 -0.41 0.73
CA LYS A 18 -15.50 0.43 0.42
C LYS A 18 -16.76 -0.20 1.04
N ALA A 19 -17.70 0.64 1.46
CA ALA A 19 -19.03 0.18 1.84
C ALA A 19 -19.82 -0.24 0.60
N ASN A 20 -20.39 -1.44 0.63
CA ASN A 20 -21.33 -1.92 -0.38
C ASN A 20 -22.70 -1.18 -0.23
N ASN A 21 -23.66 -1.51 -1.10
CA ASN A 21 -24.99 -0.87 -1.09
C ASN A 21 -25.78 -1.11 0.20
N ALA A 22 -25.42 -2.14 0.98
CA ALA A 22 -26.01 -2.45 2.28
C ALA A 22 -25.26 -1.77 3.45
N GLY A 23 -24.23 -0.97 3.19
CA GLY A 23 -23.43 -0.29 4.21
C GLY A 23 -22.36 -1.17 4.87
N ILE A 24 -22.17 -2.41 4.40
CA ILE A 24 -21.15 -3.33 4.90
C ILE A 24 -19.81 -2.99 4.23
N THR A 25 -18.75 -2.85 5.02
CA THR A 25 -17.41 -2.58 4.48
C THR A 25 -16.78 -3.87 3.99
N GLU A 26 -16.44 -3.91 2.70
CA GLU A 26 -15.78 -5.03 2.03
C GLU A 26 -14.44 -4.59 1.45
N THR A 27 -13.55 -5.54 1.23
CA THR A 27 -12.24 -5.33 0.59
C THR A 27 -12.31 -5.74 -0.87
N TYR A 28 -11.77 -4.89 -1.74
CA TYR A 28 -11.71 -5.08 -3.19
C TYR A 28 -10.27 -4.98 -3.66
N GLN A 29 -9.99 -5.56 -4.82
CA GLN A 29 -8.71 -5.44 -5.52
C GLN A 29 -8.95 -5.03 -6.97
N LEU A 30 -8.23 -4.01 -7.43
CA LEU A 30 -8.14 -3.61 -8.82
C LEU A 30 -6.75 -3.97 -9.36
N SER A 31 -6.71 -4.66 -10.49
CA SER A 31 -5.49 -4.92 -11.26
C SER A 31 -5.65 -4.32 -12.66
N THR A 32 -4.79 -3.40 -13.07
CA THR A 32 -4.88 -2.75 -14.40
C THR A 32 -3.49 -2.44 -14.97
N GLU A 33 -3.40 -2.37 -16.29
CA GLU A 33 -2.23 -1.86 -17.02
C GLU A 33 -2.32 -0.35 -17.27
N ASP A 34 -3.48 0.25 -17.02
CA ASP A 34 -3.70 1.69 -17.20
C ASP A 34 -2.72 2.52 -16.38
N ASP A 35 -2.23 3.60 -16.99
CA ASP A 35 -1.35 4.54 -16.31
C ASP A 35 -2.13 5.48 -15.39
N PHE A 36 -1.48 5.85 -14.28
CA PHE A 36 -2.00 6.89 -13.41
C PHE A 36 -2.01 8.24 -14.13
N ARG A 37 -2.89 9.13 -13.68
CA ARG A 37 -2.90 10.50 -14.18
C ARG A 37 -1.61 11.23 -13.76
N PRO A 38 -1.12 12.21 -14.54
CA PRO A 38 0.12 12.93 -14.23
C PRO A 38 0.16 13.55 -12.83
N GLU A 39 -1.00 13.91 -12.27
CA GLU A 39 -1.15 14.49 -10.93
C GLU A 39 -0.64 13.56 -9.82
N ILE A 40 -0.58 12.25 -10.07
CA ILE A 40 -0.01 11.31 -9.09
C ILE A 40 1.47 11.56 -8.83
N LEU A 41 2.20 12.16 -9.78
CA LEU A 41 3.65 12.28 -9.72
C LEU A 41 4.10 13.08 -8.50
N GLU A 42 3.43 14.21 -8.22
CA GLU A 42 3.75 15.04 -7.05
C GLU A 42 3.50 14.27 -5.75
N ALA A 43 2.38 13.56 -5.66
CA ALA A 43 2.02 12.76 -4.49
C ALA A 43 2.98 11.57 -4.30
N TYR A 44 3.42 10.93 -5.38
CA TYR A 44 4.41 9.87 -5.38
C TYR A 44 5.77 10.37 -4.88
N VAL A 45 6.22 11.53 -5.36
CA VAL A 45 7.49 12.16 -4.91
C VAL A 45 7.43 12.47 -3.41
N LYS A 46 6.30 12.98 -2.91
CA LYS A 46 6.10 13.23 -1.46
C LYS A 46 6.15 11.93 -0.65
N ALA A 47 5.51 10.87 -1.11
CA ALA A 47 5.57 9.55 -0.46
C ALA A 47 7.00 8.98 -0.44
N ARG A 48 7.78 9.18 -1.51
CA ARG A 48 9.19 8.79 -1.54
C ARG A 48 10.05 9.64 -0.61
N ALA A 49 9.79 10.93 -0.51
CA ALA A 49 10.51 11.81 0.41
C ALA A 49 10.39 11.34 1.87
N LEU A 50 9.20 10.90 2.27
CA LEU A 50 8.95 10.37 3.61
C LEU A 50 9.86 9.19 3.96
N VAL A 51 10.04 8.23 3.04
CA VAL A 51 10.92 7.08 3.32
C VAL A 51 12.40 7.49 3.37
N ILE A 52 12.81 8.48 2.57
CA ILE A 52 14.19 9.02 2.58
C ILE A 52 14.49 9.80 3.86
N GLU A 53 13.52 10.56 4.36
CA GLU A 53 13.64 11.29 5.63
C GLU A 53 13.73 10.34 6.82
N THR A 54 12.92 9.28 6.79
CA THR A 54 12.91 8.22 7.82
C THR A 54 14.22 7.44 7.81
N PHE A 55 14.68 7.03 6.63
CA PHE A 55 15.90 6.26 6.44
C PHE A 55 16.95 7.10 5.72
N LYS A 56 17.72 7.89 6.49
CA LYS A 56 18.74 8.81 5.97
C LYS A 56 19.77 8.16 5.03
N VAL A 57 20.00 6.86 5.13
CA VAL A 57 20.86 6.09 4.20
C VAL A 57 20.40 6.25 2.74
N PHE A 58 19.10 6.42 2.50
CA PHE A 58 18.58 6.56 1.16
C PHE A 58 18.90 7.91 0.50
N LYS A 59 19.36 8.91 1.26
CA LYS A 59 19.84 10.20 0.71
C LYS A 59 21.09 10.07 -0.15
N LEU A 60 21.79 8.93 -0.06
CA LEU A 60 23.02 8.66 -0.81
C LEU A 60 22.74 8.15 -2.24
N PHE A 61 21.51 7.73 -2.54
CA PHE A 61 21.14 7.26 -3.87
C PHE A 61 20.63 8.44 -4.70
N GLU A 62 20.94 8.42 -5.99
CA GLU A 62 20.31 9.32 -6.95
C GLU A 62 18.81 9.04 -6.99
N GLU A 63 18.03 10.10 -7.22
CA GLU A 63 16.58 10.04 -7.13
C GLU A 63 15.98 9.02 -8.11
N GLU A 64 16.57 8.88 -9.29
CA GLU A 64 16.19 7.93 -10.34
C GLU A 64 16.46 6.47 -9.99
N TRP A 65 17.37 6.21 -9.04
CA TRP A 65 17.75 4.87 -8.60
C TRP A 65 16.86 4.32 -7.50
N LEU A 66 16.03 5.15 -6.87
CA LEU A 66 15.11 4.74 -5.82
C LEU A 66 13.66 4.87 -6.28
N LYS A 67 13.01 3.72 -6.49
CA LYS A 67 11.60 3.62 -6.88
C LYS A 67 10.78 2.92 -5.81
N ILE A 68 9.53 3.33 -5.66
CA ILE A 68 8.56 2.65 -4.82
C ILE A 68 7.88 1.57 -5.67
N LYS A 69 8.09 0.31 -5.31
CA LYS A 69 7.38 -0.83 -5.91
C LYS A 69 5.95 -0.92 -5.39
N SER A 70 5.79 -0.77 -4.07
CA SER A 70 4.46 -0.72 -3.45
C SER A 70 4.46 0.00 -2.10
N ILE A 71 3.27 0.43 -1.69
CA ILE A 71 3.00 1.00 -0.37
C ILE A 71 1.75 0.32 0.19
N SER A 72 1.79 -0.03 1.48
CA SER A 72 0.63 -0.46 2.25
C SER A 72 0.34 0.54 3.36
N PHE A 73 -0.95 0.78 3.63
CA PHE A 73 -1.43 1.77 4.59
C PHE A 73 -2.26 1.09 5.68
N LYS A 74 -2.04 1.52 6.92
CA LYS A 74 -3.00 1.32 8.01
C LYS A 74 -3.68 2.63 8.32
N TRP A 75 -4.99 2.55 8.48
CA TRP A 75 -5.84 3.70 8.78
C TRP A 75 -6.26 3.69 10.23
N HIS A 76 -6.44 4.88 10.80
CA HIS A 76 -7.12 5.01 12.08
C HIS A 76 -8.55 4.47 11.97
N LYS A 77 -9.00 3.74 13.00
CA LYS A 77 -10.34 3.13 13.00
C LYS A 77 -11.43 4.20 13.00
N GLU A 78 -11.22 5.26 13.77
CA GLU A 78 -12.14 6.38 13.96
C GLU A 78 -11.78 7.59 13.07
N MET A 79 -12.77 8.43 12.76
CA MET A 79 -12.58 9.67 12.01
C MET A 79 -11.77 10.70 12.82
N PRO A 80 -10.92 11.54 12.18
CA PRO A 80 -10.73 11.73 10.74
C PRO A 80 -9.94 10.59 10.03
N LYS A 81 -9.98 10.55 8.69
CA LYS A 81 -9.20 9.59 7.88
C LYS A 81 -7.70 9.88 8.01
N VAL A 82 -7.06 9.32 9.02
CA VAL A 82 -5.62 9.46 9.24
C VAL A 82 -4.93 8.13 8.93
N ILE A 83 -3.86 8.20 8.15
CA ILE A 83 -2.96 7.06 7.96
C ILE A 83 -2.07 7.00 9.21
N THR A 84 -2.11 5.88 9.92
CA THR A 84 -1.35 5.69 11.16
C THR A 84 -0.01 5.04 10.92
N GLU A 85 0.03 4.07 10.01
CA GLU A 85 1.27 3.39 9.64
C GLU A 85 1.36 3.17 8.12
N ALA A 86 2.57 3.18 7.60
CA ALA A 86 2.86 2.85 6.21
C ALA A 86 3.99 1.84 6.10
N LYS A 87 3.89 0.92 5.14
CA LYS A 87 4.94 -0.04 4.80
C LYS A 87 5.32 0.13 3.33
N TYR A 88 6.61 0.23 3.05
CA TYR A 88 7.12 0.42 1.70
C TYR A 88 7.84 -0.82 1.21
N VAL A 89 7.68 -1.10 -0.08
CA VAL A 89 8.60 -1.96 -0.85
C VAL A 89 9.27 -1.07 -1.88
N LEU A 90 10.60 -1.01 -1.84
CA LEU A 90 11.44 -0.15 -2.65
C LEU A 90 12.26 -1.01 -3.62
N ILE A 91 12.50 -0.48 -4.82
CA ILE A 91 13.48 -0.99 -5.76
C ILE A 91 14.62 0.02 -5.80
N ILE A 92 15.83 -0.48 -5.59
CA ILE A 92 17.07 0.27 -5.70
C ILE A 92 17.84 -0.29 -6.89
N THR A 93 18.12 0.55 -7.88
CA THR A 93 18.91 0.18 -9.05
C THR A 93 20.32 0.76 -8.93
N ASN A 94 21.36 -0.04 -9.10
CA ASN A 94 22.73 0.47 -9.10
C ASN A 94 23.11 1.03 -10.49
N LYS A 95 24.28 1.68 -10.59
CA LYS A 95 24.82 2.20 -11.86
C LYS A 95 25.06 1.17 -12.96
N TYR A 96 25.08 -0.12 -12.62
CA TYR A 96 25.24 -1.23 -13.57
C TYR A 96 23.89 -1.80 -14.04
N GLY A 97 22.78 -1.32 -13.47
CA GLY A 97 21.43 -1.79 -13.77
C GLY A 97 20.95 -2.95 -12.88
N ASP A 98 21.72 -3.37 -11.87
CA ASP A 98 21.28 -4.41 -10.95
C ASP A 98 20.24 -3.85 -9.97
N GLU A 99 19.17 -4.60 -9.74
CA GLU A 99 18.09 -4.21 -8.85
C GLU A 99 18.11 -4.97 -7.52
N CYS A 100 17.93 -4.23 -6.43
CA CYS A 100 17.71 -4.76 -5.08
C CYS A 100 16.31 -4.35 -4.61
N THR A 101 15.54 -5.31 -4.08
CA THR A 101 14.25 -5.03 -3.44
C THR A 101 14.40 -4.96 -1.93
N ILE A 102 13.93 -3.87 -1.31
CA ILE A 102 13.94 -3.68 0.14
C ILE A 102 12.51 -3.49 0.62
N SER A 103 12.12 -4.19 1.70
CA SER A 103 10.88 -3.94 2.42
C SER A 103 11.18 -3.26 3.76
N THR A 104 10.43 -2.20 4.08
CA THR A 104 10.48 -1.60 5.41
C THR A 104 9.63 -2.41 6.40
N SER A 105 9.86 -2.22 7.69
CA SER A 105 8.84 -2.47 8.71
C SER A 105 7.69 -1.46 8.58
N TRP A 106 6.60 -1.66 9.32
CA TRP A 106 5.55 -0.64 9.46
C TRP A 106 6.15 0.60 10.12
N LEU A 107 6.05 1.74 9.44
CA LEU A 107 6.53 3.04 9.88
C LEU A 107 5.36 3.78 10.51
N SER A 108 5.49 4.23 11.75
CA SER A 108 4.52 5.14 12.34
C SER A 108 4.57 6.49 11.62
N VAL A 109 3.41 6.97 11.17
CA VAL A 109 3.28 8.17 10.32
C VAL A 109 2.24 9.15 10.88
N ILE A 110 1.97 9.13 12.18
CA ILE A 110 0.86 9.87 12.81
C ILE A 110 1.07 11.39 12.83
N ASP A 111 2.31 11.87 12.97
CA ASP A 111 2.58 13.29 13.27
C ASP A 111 2.71 14.19 12.02
N GLU A 112 3.72 13.97 11.16
CA GLU A 112 4.03 14.86 10.01
C GLU A 112 3.90 14.17 8.63
N ALA A 113 3.77 12.86 8.66
CA ALA A 113 3.73 12.00 7.50
C ALA A 113 2.34 11.79 6.85
N PRO A 114 1.18 12.07 7.50
CA PRO A 114 -0.11 11.95 6.82
C PRO A 114 -0.22 12.93 5.64
N GLU A 115 0.34 14.13 5.76
CA GLU A 115 0.34 15.14 4.68
C GLU A 115 1.09 14.67 3.42
N LYS A 116 2.05 13.75 3.58
CA LYS A 116 2.83 13.19 2.45
C LYS A 116 2.16 11.99 1.81
N LEU A 117 1.28 11.30 2.54
CA LEU A 117 0.66 10.05 2.09
C LEU A 117 -0.82 10.18 1.72
N ILE A 118 -1.55 11.07 2.37
CA ILE A 118 -2.96 11.34 2.07
C ILE A 118 -3.16 11.77 0.61
N PRO A 119 -2.37 12.71 0.06
CA PRO A 119 -2.54 13.10 -1.35
C PRO A 119 -2.38 11.92 -2.31
N LEU A 120 -1.47 10.99 -2.00
CA LEU A 120 -1.29 9.78 -2.81
C LEU A 120 -2.50 8.85 -2.70
N ALA A 121 -2.99 8.62 -1.48
CA ALA A 121 -4.18 7.79 -1.27
C ALA A 121 -5.43 8.39 -1.94
N GLU A 122 -5.56 9.72 -1.96
CA GLU A 122 -6.65 10.44 -2.63
C GLU A 122 -6.55 10.34 -4.15
N GLU A 123 -5.37 10.52 -4.74
CA GLU A 123 -5.15 10.34 -6.18
C GLU A 123 -5.43 8.90 -6.62
N ILE A 124 -5.03 7.91 -5.82
CA ILE A 124 -5.38 6.50 -6.06
C ILE A 124 -6.88 6.28 -5.91
N GLU A 125 -7.52 6.91 -4.92
CA GLU A 125 -8.97 6.85 -4.77
C GLU A 125 -9.70 7.44 -5.98
N LEU A 126 -9.22 8.56 -6.53
CA LEU A 126 -9.73 9.15 -7.75
C LEU A 126 -9.45 8.27 -8.98
N PHE A 127 -8.31 7.60 -9.04
CA PHE A 127 -8.00 6.63 -10.09
C PHE A 127 -8.98 5.45 -10.06
N VAL A 128 -9.22 4.84 -8.89
CA VAL A 128 -10.20 3.75 -8.72
C VAL A 128 -11.62 4.22 -9.04
N ARG A 129 -12.01 5.41 -8.59
CA ARG A 129 -13.32 6.02 -8.92
C ARG A 129 -13.44 6.43 -10.39
N GLY A 130 -12.31 6.71 -11.03
CA GLY A 130 -12.16 7.14 -12.42
C GLY A 130 -11.96 6.01 -13.42
N ALA A 131 -12.19 4.75 -13.03
CA ALA A 131 -12.43 3.65 -13.97
C ALA A 131 -13.61 4.02 -14.89
N ARG A 132 -13.29 4.64 -16.03
CA ARG A 132 -14.23 5.10 -17.05
C ARG A 132 -14.99 3.90 -17.61
N ALA A 133 -16.22 3.71 -17.15
CA ALA A 133 -17.34 3.02 -17.80
C ALA A 133 -17.03 1.80 -18.71
N GLN A 134 -17.59 0.64 -18.32
CA GLN A 134 -17.74 -0.62 -19.07
C GLN A 134 -16.72 -1.75 -18.78
N GLY A 135 -17.00 -2.52 -17.73
CA GLY A 135 -17.43 -3.91 -17.96
C GLY A 135 -16.39 -4.99 -18.27
N LYS A 136 -15.11 -4.86 -17.87
CA LYS A 136 -14.12 -5.94 -18.13
C LYS A 136 -13.12 -6.29 -17.02
N LEU A 137 -13.16 -5.64 -15.88
CA LEU A 137 -12.24 -5.98 -14.78
C LEU A 137 -13.04 -6.75 -13.75
N TRP A 138 -13.02 -8.06 -13.92
CA TRP A 138 -13.40 -9.07 -12.96
C TRP A 138 -13.13 -8.55 -11.54
N GLU A 139 -14.19 -8.35 -10.76
CA GLU A 139 -14.11 -8.57 -9.33
C GLU A 139 -13.78 -10.07 -9.21
N GLU A 140 -12.51 -10.43 -9.42
CA GLU A 140 -12.01 -11.76 -9.10
C GLU A 140 -12.28 -11.92 -7.60
N GLU A 141 -13.39 -12.62 -7.29
CA GLU A 141 -13.49 -13.44 -6.11
C GLU A 141 -12.13 -14.07 -5.89
N LEU A 142 -11.62 -13.94 -4.66
CA LEU A 142 -10.31 -14.41 -4.22
C LEU A 142 -10.06 -15.87 -4.66
N GLU A 143 -9.61 -16.09 -5.88
CA GLU A 143 -8.98 -17.34 -6.29
C GLU A 143 -7.55 -17.29 -5.80
N ASN A 144 -7.37 -17.97 -4.66
CA ASN A 144 -6.21 -18.73 -4.23
C ASN A 144 -5.05 -18.84 -5.24
N ASP A 145 -4.31 -17.76 -5.46
CA ASP A 145 -2.93 -17.86 -5.90
C ASP A 145 -2.05 -18.06 -4.66
N ALA A 146 -1.79 -19.33 -4.40
CA ALA A 146 -0.84 -19.83 -3.43
C ALA A 146 0.52 -19.12 -3.59
N VAL A 147 0.77 -18.17 -2.70
CA VAL A 147 2.14 -17.89 -2.24
C VAL A 147 2.17 -18.44 -0.82
N GLU A 148 2.97 -19.48 -0.62
CA GLU A 148 3.28 -20.10 0.66
C GLU A 148 3.57 -19.00 1.70
N GLY A 149 2.59 -18.74 2.56
CA GLY A 149 2.62 -17.66 3.53
C GLY A 149 1.61 -18.00 4.60
N GLU A 150 2.11 -18.61 5.67
CA GLU A 150 1.36 -19.12 6.80
C GLU A 150 0.25 -18.16 7.26
N THR A 151 -0.98 -18.68 7.29
CA THR A 151 -2.16 -17.95 7.77
C THR A 151 -2.13 -17.89 9.29
N PHE A 152 -1.54 -16.84 9.86
CA PHE A 152 -1.62 -16.59 11.30
C PHE A 152 -3.04 -16.18 11.70
N HIS A 153 -3.69 -17.03 12.49
CA HIS A 153 -4.99 -16.72 13.09
C HIS A 153 -4.77 -16.15 14.50
N ILE A 154 -5.36 -14.99 14.78
CA ILE A 154 -5.24 -14.25 16.06
C ILE A 154 -5.81 -15.06 17.25
N ASN A 155 -6.51 -16.17 17.00
CA ASN A 155 -7.02 -17.07 18.05
C ASN A 155 -5.98 -18.05 18.60
N ASP A 156 -4.77 -18.15 18.02
CA ASP A 156 -3.72 -19.05 18.53
C ASP A 156 -2.95 -18.48 19.74
N LEU A 157 -3.28 -17.27 20.20
CA LEU A 157 -2.59 -16.59 21.31
C LEU A 157 -3.36 -16.53 22.63
N VAL A 158 -4.57 -17.10 22.74
CA VAL A 158 -5.31 -17.09 24.02
C VAL A 158 -6.05 -18.41 24.28
N LYS A 159 -5.36 -19.32 24.99
CA LYS A 159 -5.88 -20.16 26.10
C LYS A 159 -4.68 -20.83 26.77
N GLU A 160 -4.24 -20.28 27.90
CA GLU A 160 -4.42 -20.92 29.23
C GLU A 160 -3.81 -22.34 29.24
N GLY A 161 -2.62 -22.57 29.79
CA GLY A 161 -2.30 -22.36 31.19
C GLY A 161 -2.97 -23.43 32.05
N LYS A 162 -2.16 -24.36 32.58
CA LYS A 162 -2.39 -25.44 33.58
C LYS A 162 -2.01 -26.82 33.00
N GLU A 163 -1.35 -27.73 33.68
CA GLU A 163 -0.79 -27.80 35.04
C GLU A 163 0.22 -28.97 35.04
N ASN A 164 1.10 -28.98 36.04
CA ASN A 164 2.06 -30.03 36.34
C ASN A 164 1.40 -31.41 36.55
N ASP A 165 2.04 -32.49 36.08
CA ASP A 165 2.67 -33.54 36.91
C ASP A 165 3.36 -34.61 36.03
#